data_AF-A0A8H6TIT5-F1
#
_entry.id   AF-A0A8H6TIT5-F1
#
_cell.length_a   1.000
_cell.length_b   1.000
_cell.length_c   1.000
_cell.angle_alpha   90.00
_cell.angle_beta   90.00
_cell.angle_gamma   90.00
#
_symmetry.space_group_name_H-M   'P 1'
#
loop_
_entity.id
_entity.type
_entity.pdbx_description
1 polymer ?
#
loop_
_entity_poly.entity_id
_entity_poly.type
_entity_poly.pdbx_seq_one_letter_code
_entity_poly.pdbx_strand_id
1 'polypeptide(L)' 'MKSSTSFVVLNLAGLGHALSNGVGVTPAMGWKPYNAFSCETTEAQFHAQVNALVSTGLAALGYKYLNL' A
#
# COMPACT_ATOMS: atom_id res chain seq x y z
N MET A 1 -49.87 -28.23 17.28
CA MET A 1 -49.06 -27.50 16.28
C MET A 1 -48.00 -26.70 17.02
N LYS A 2 -46.74 -27.15 17.01
CA LYS A 2 -45.60 -26.36 17.51
C LYS A 2 -44.58 -26.37 16.38
N SER A 3 -44.66 -25.35 15.55
CA SER A 3 -43.77 -25.13 14.43
C SER A 3 -42.45 -24.62 14.99
N SER A 4 -41.42 -25.45 15.00
CA SER A 4 -40.06 -25.02 15.34
C SER A 4 -39.47 -24.32 14.13
N THR A 5 -39.46 -22.99 14.15
CA THR A 5 -38.73 -22.17 13.19
C THR A 5 -37.25 -22.19 13.54
N SER A 6 -36.45 -22.91 12.77
CA SER A 6 -34.97 -22.86 12.86
C SER A 6 -34.46 -21.54 12.27
N PHE A 7 -33.72 -20.78 13.07
CA PHE A 7 -32.95 -19.63 12.60
C PHE A 7 -31.59 -20.10 12.07
N VAL A 8 -31.31 -19.83 10.79
CA VAL A 8 -29.97 -20.00 10.21
C VAL A 8 -29.20 -18.70 10.44
N VAL A 9 -28.15 -18.75 11.27
CA VAL A 9 -27.22 -17.63 11.45
C VAL A 9 -26.17 -17.68 10.34
N LEU A 10 -26.25 -16.75 9.39
CA LEU A 10 -25.25 -16.58 8.35
C LEU A 10 -24.07 -15.78 8.92
N ASN A 11 -22.96 -16.44 9.22
CA ASN A 11 -21.71 -15.79 9.64
C ASN A 11 -21.10 -15.04 8.45
N LEU A 12 -21.27 -13.72 8.41
CA LEU A 12 -20.61 -12.80 7.46
C LEU A 12 -19.14 -12.53 7.84
N ALA A 13 -18.43 -13.50 8.43
CA ALA A 13 -16.98 -13.41 8.60
C ALA A 13 -16.30 -13.67 7.24
N GLY A 14 -16.52 -12.76 6.28
CA GLY A 14 -15.73 -12.64 5.07
C GLY A 14 -14.30 -12.32 5.48
N LEU A 15 -13.44 -13.33 5.39
CA LEU A 15 -12.04 -13.34 5.74
C LEU A 15 -11.28 -12.30 4.90
N GLY A 16 -11.06 -11.12 5.46
CA GLY A 16 -9.95 -10.28 5.00
C GLY A 16 -8.66 -11.03 5.30
N HIS A 17 -8.06 -11.67 4.30
CA HIS A 17 -6.75 -12.30 4.45
C HIS A 17 -5.68 -11.21 4.56
N ALA A 18 -5.34 -10.83 5.78
CA ALA A 18 -4.18 -9.99 6.05
C ALA A 18 -2.90 -10.81 5.86
N LEU A 19 -1.96 -10.30 5.07
CA LEU A 19 -0.65 -10.92 4.92
C LEU A 19 0.17 -10.69 6.19
N SER A 20 0.35 -11.72 7.01
CA SER A 20 1.11 -11.64 8.27
C SER A 20 2.62 -11.84 8.07
N ASN A 21 3.23 -11.01 7.21
CA ASN A 21 4.67 -11.07 6.91
C ASN A 21 5.49 -9.96 7.60
N GLY A 22 4.89 -9.20 8.52
CA GLY A 22 5.57 -8.17 9.30
C GLY A 22 5.75 -6.81 8.60
N VAL A 23 5.22 -6.62 7.39
CA VAL A 23 5.25 -5.33 6.67
C VAL A 23 3.83 -4.84 6.35
N GLY A 24 3.69 -3.59 5.91
CA GLY A 24 2.39 -3.03 5.51
C GLY A 24 1.39 -2.82 6.67
N VAL A 25 1.89 -2.77 7.92
CA VAL A 25 1.07 -2.45 9.11
C VAL A 25 0.44 -1.05 8.98
N THR A 26 1.16 -0.12 8.34
CA THR A 26 0.62 1.13 7.81
C THR A 26 0.83 1.16 6.29
N PRO A 27 0.01 1.91 5.53
CA PRO A 27 0.24 2.09 4.10
C PRO A 27 1.67 2.55 3.80
N ALA A 28 2.31 1.93 2.81
CA ALA A 28 3.65 2.33 2.37
C ALA A 28 3.57 3.69 1.66
N MET A 29 4.49 4.61 2.00
CA MET A 29 4.58 5.93 1.39
C MET A 29 5.87 6.05 0.59
N GLY A 30 5.75 6.52 -0.65
CA GLY A 30 6.86 6.53 -1.60
C GLY A 30 6.52 7.22 -2.91
N TRP A 31 7.36 6.97 -3.92
CA TRP A 31 7.21 7.52 -5.26
C TRP A 31 7.35 6.42 -6.32
N LYS A 32 6.65 6.60 -7.46
CA LYS A 32 6.67 5.70 -8.60
C LYS A 32 6.99 6.49 -9.88
N PRO A 33 8.05 6.14 -10.62
CA PRO A 33 8.51 6.86 -11.81
C PRO A 33 7.51 6.79 -12.95
N TYR A 34 6.75 5.69 -13.06
CA TYR A 34 5.71 5.51 -14.06
C TYR A 34 4.72 6.69 -14.11
N ASN A 35 4.40 7.28 -12.95
CA ASN A 35 3.44 8.37 -12.86
C ASN A 35 3.95 9.66 -13.54
N ALA A 36 5.27 9.80 -13.72
CA ALA A 36 5.89 10.95 -14.36
C ALA A 36 6.46 10.61 -15.75
N PHE A 37 6.97 9.40 -15.94
CA PHE A 37 7.81 9.02 -17.08
C PHE A 37 7.28 7.81 -17.87
N SER A 38 6.15 7.22 -17.46
CA SER A 38 5.60 6.00 -18.08
C SER A 38 6.63 4.87 -18.16
N CYS A 39 6.89 4.31 -19.35
CA CYS A 39 7.84 3.22 -19.55
C CYS A 39 9.30 3.67 -19.73
N GLU A 40 9.55 4.98 -19.83
CA GLU A 40 10.87 5.53 -20.18
C GLU A 40 11.55 6.12 -18.95
N THR A 41 12.06 5.24 -18.10
CA THR A 41 12.71 5.62 -16.83
C THR A 41 14.22 5.42 -16.88
N THR A 42 14.99 6.36 -16.32
CA THR A 42 16.47 6.30 -16.29
C THR A 42 16.99 6.38 -14.85
N GLU A 43 18.16 5.79 -14.58
CA GLU A 43 18.80 5.84 -13.26
C GLU A 43 18.95 7.29 -12.74
N ALA A 44 19.30 8.23 -13.62
CA ALA A 44 19.45 9.64 -13.29
C ALA A 44 18.15 10.26 -12.71
N GLN A 45 16.97 9.87 -13.22
CA GLN A 45 15.69 10.33 -12.69
C GLN A 45 15.43 9.81 -11.27
N PHE A 46 15.83 8.56 -10.97
CA PHE A 46 15.72 8.02 -9.61
C PHE A 46 16.60 8.79 -8.64
N HIS A 47 17.89 9.02 -8.96
CA HIS A 47 18.78 9.81 -8.11
C HIS A 47 18.25 11.23 -7.89
N ALA A 48 17.76 11.88 -8.96
CA ALA A 48 17.15 13.21 -8.86
C ALA A 48 15.93 13.21 -7.92
N GLN A 49 15.07 12.19 -8.02
CA GLN A 49 13.89 12.10 -7.18
C GLN A 49 14.22 11.78 -5.71
N VAL A 50 15.22 10.94 -5.44
CA VAL A 50 15.73 10.70 -4.08
C VAL A 50 16.21 12.01 -3.47
N ASN A 51 17.02 12.78 -4.20
CA ASN A 51 17.50 14.08 -3.74
C ASN A 51 16.35 15.05 -3.45
N ALA A 52 15.31 15.05 -4.30
CA ALA A 52 14.12 15.87 -4.08
C ALA A 52 13.32 15.46 -2.84
N LEU A 53 13.16 14.15 -2.57
CA LEU A 53 12.46 13.67 -1.37
C LEU A 53 13.18 14.10 -0.08
N VAL A 54 14.52 14.11 -0.10
CA VAL A 54 15.33 14.56 1.04
C VAL A 54 15.26 16.08 1.18
N SER A 55 15.51 16.84 0.12
CA SER A 55 15.59 18.31 0.17
C SER A 55 14.25 18.97 0.50
N THR A 56 13.12 18.35 0.10
CA THR A 56 11.77 18.82 0.43
C THR A 56 11.29 18.37 1.82
N GLY A 57 12.04 17.51 2.51
CA GLY A 57 11.67 16.95 3.81
C GLY A 57 10.63 15.82 3.77
N LEU A 58 10.12 15.43 2.59
CA LEU A 58 9.16 14.32 2.44
C LEU A 58 9.72 12.99 2.97
N ALA A 59 11.03 12.77 2.83
CA ALA A 59 11.69 11.59 3.41
C ALA A 59 11.52 11.53 4.93
N ALA A 60 11.59 12.67 5.62
CA ALA A 60 11.39 12.76 7.07
C ALA A 60 9.92 12.53 7.47
N LEU A 61 8.96 12.84 6.58
CA LEU A 61 7.53 12.55 6.77
C LEU A 61 7.14 11.11 6.45
N GLY A 62 8.08 10.28 5.98
CA GLY A 62 7.90 8.84 5.79
C GLY A 62 7.80 8.37 4.34
N TYR A 63 7.99 9.24 3.34
CA TYR A 63 8.14 8.85 1.94
C TYR A 63 9.50 8.17 1.72
N LYS A 64 9.56 6.86 1.96
CA LYS A 64 10.81 6.09 2.05
C LYS A 64 11.02 5.09 0.91
N TYR A 65 9.98 4.81 0.13
CA TYR A 65 10.04 3.81 -0.94
C TYR A 65 10.15 4.48 -2.32
N LEU A 66 11.04 3.97 -3.18
CA LEU A 66 11.01 4.23 -4.62
C LEU A 66 10.71 2.90 -5.33
N ASN A 67 9.63 2.89 -6.10
CA ASN A 67 9.27 1.76 -6.93
C ASN A 67 9.94 1.87 -8.29
N LEU A 68 10.37 0.76 -8.87
CA LEU A 68 10.87 0.70 -10.23
C LEU A 68 9.71 0.69 -11.24
#